data_AF-A0A2D5B2C3-F1
#
_entry.id   AF-A0A2D5B2C3-F1
#
_cell.length_a   1.000
_cell.length_b   1.000
_cell.length_c   1.000
_cell.angle_alpha   90.00
_cell.angle_beta   90.00
_cell.angle_gamma   90.00
#
_symmetry.space_group_name_H-M   'P 1'
#
loop_
_entity.id
_entity.type
_entity.pdbx_description
1 polymer ?
#
loop_
_entity_poly.entity_id
_entity_poly.type
_entity_poly.pdbx_seq_one_letter_code
_entity_poly.pdbx_strand_id
1 'polypeptide(L)'
;MPLCFDHSPRLEAWVRDFEQTGLAELEAEFEFHRVLPDTAAVVSAVATWRGKGGKVLGRQRRMPRVVKEAAGKALLRAHFARARTFEALLRQVRQAIGSVCGVGEVTVYDVALRIGIQRDLLPERVRLHATARESAVLLGLEVSRRSWISFESFPRPLRRLAPWGIERFLSTYREELEQLSEPQRRASFSVALAPYLLARTSLKAA
;
A
#
# COMPACT_ATOMS: atom_id res chain seq x y z
N MET A 1 12.59 15.04 17.75
CA MET A 1 11.54 15.81 17.05
C MET A 1 10.88 14.89 16.04
N PRO A 2 9.54 14.92 15.89
CA PRO A 2 8.88 14.18 14.80
C PRO A 2 9.40 14.67 13.45
N LEU A 3 9.62 13.74 12.52
CA LEU A 3 10.01 14.08 11.16
C LEU A 3 8.82 14.81 10.49
N CYS A 4 8.99 16.08 10.15
CA CYS A 4 7.96 16.85 9.46
C CYS A 4 8.22 16.80 7.94
N PHE A 5 7.35 16.12 7.21
CA PHE A 5 7.40 16.02 5.75
C PHE A 5 6.33 16.83 5.03
N ASP A 6 5.53 17.63 5.76
CA ASP A 6 4.40 18.39 5.21
C ASP A 6 4.79 19.42 4.15
N HIS A 7 6.07 19.82 4.13
CA HIS A 7 6.62 20.79 3.19
C HIS A 7 7.83 20.24 2.41
N SER A 8 8.01 18.92 2.36
CA SER A 8 9.15 18.31 1.67
C SER A 8 9.03 18.46 0.15
N PRO A 9 9.90 19.26 -0.53
CA PRO A 9 9.80 19.45 -1.98
C PRO A 9 10.08 18.15 -2.75
N ARG A 10 10.95 17.29 -2.21
CA ARG A 10 11.26 15.97 -2.78
C ARG A 10 10.04 15.05 -2.72
N LEU A 11 9.34 15.03 -1.58
CA LEU A 11 8.12 14.23 -1.45
C LEU A 11 7.04 14.74 -2.41
N GLU A 12 6.85 16.06 -2.51
CA GLU A 12 5.91 16.67 -3.46
C GLU A 12 6.23 16.32 -4.93
N ALA A 13 7.52 16.26 -5.29
CA ALA A 13 7.96 15.85 -6.62
C ALA A 13 7.65 14.38 -6.89
N TRP A 14 7.89 13.48 -5.94
CA TRP A 14 7.56 12.06 -6.07
C TRP A 14 6.06 11.80 -6.11
N VAL A 15 5.26 12.53 -5.34
CA VAL A 15 3.80 12.43 -5.44
C VAL A 15 3.33 12.83 -6.83
N ARG A 16 3.87 13.93 -7.40
CA ARG A 16 3.53 14.35 -8.78
C ARG A 16 3.95 13.33 -9.83
N ASP A 17 5.15 12.78 -9.71
CA ASP A 17 5.62 11.71 -10.58
C ASP A 17 4.71 10.48 -10.49
N PHE A 18 4.28 10.11 -9.27
CA PHE A 18 3.33 9.03 -9.05
C PHE A 18 1.96 9.32 -9.66
N GLU A 19 1.43 10.53 -9.50
CA GLU A 19 0.16 10.95 -10.12
C GLU A 19 0.20 10.81 -11.65
N GLN A 20 1.34 11.13 -12.27
CA GLN A 20 1.49 11.09 -13.73
C GLN A 20 1.68 9.67 -14.27
N THR A 21 2.44 8.83 -13.56
CA THR A 21 2.87 7.52 -14.08
C THR A 21 2.16 6.37 -13.37
N GLY A 22 2.40 6.23 -12.07
CA GLY A 22 1.92 5.09 -11.27
C GLY A 22 0.41 5.09 -11.06
N LEU A 23 -0.19 6.26 -10.85
CA LEU A 23 -1.63 6.41 -10.66
C LEU A 23 -2.38 6.17 -11.96
N ALA A 24 -1.89 6.70 -13.09
CA ALA A 24 -2.48 6.47 -14.41
C ALA A 24 -2.52 4.97 -14.78
N GLU A 25 -1.46 4.21 -14.50
CA GLU A 25 -1.45 2.75 -14.71
C GLU A 25 -2.51 2.06 -13.83
N LEU A 26 -2.62 2.46 -12.57
CA LEU A 26 -3.55 1.88 -11.62
C LEU A 26 -5.02 2.22 -11.96
N GLU A 27 -5.29 3.46 -12.37
CA GLU A 27 -6.59 3.90 -12.84
C GLU A 27 -7.00 3.19 -14.11
N ALA A 28 -6.10 2.97 -15.07
CA ALA A 28 -6.39 2.19 -16.26
C ALA A 28 -6.71 0.72 -15.93
N GLU A 29 -6.05 0.13 -14.93
CA GLU A 29 -6.39 -1.20 -14.41
C GLU A 29 -7.77 -1.19 -13.74
N PHE A 30 -8.08 -0.16 -12.96
CA PHE A 30 -9.36 -0.02 -12.25
C PHE A 30 -10.52 0.21 -13.19
N GLU A 31 -10.34 1.02 -14.22
CA GLU A 31 -11.38 1.32 -15.22
C GLU A 31 -11.81 0.04 -15.95
N PHE A 32 -10.85 -0.83 -16.28
CA PHE A 32 -11.15 -2.14 -16.86
C PHE A 32 -12.13 -2.97 -16.01
N HIS A 33 -12.01 -2.92 -14.68
CA HIS A 33 -12.90 -3.67 -13.79
C HIS A 33 -14.20 -2.89 -13.51
N ARG A 34 -14.13 -1.56 -13.47
CA ARG A 34 -15.27 -0.67 -13.19
C ARG A 34 -16.40 -0.83 -14.20
N VAL A 35 -16.08 -0.98 -15.47
CA VAL A 35 -17.06 -1.06 -16.57
C VAL A 35 -17.69 -2.44 -16.76
N LEU A 36 -17.29 -3.44 -15.98
CA LEU A 36 -17.86 -4.78 -16.07
C LEU A 36 -19.30 -4.79 -15.52
N PRO A 37 -20.22 -5.57 -16.12
CA PRO A 37 -21.66 -5.42 -15.89
C PRO A 37 -22.10 -5.78 -14.48
N ASP A 38 -21.43 -6.74 -13.85
CA ASP A 38 -21.78 -7.21 -12.51
C ASP A 38 -20.57 -7.77 -11.76
N THR A 39 -20.78 -8.06 -10.48
CA THR A 39 -19.74 -8.60 -9.60
C THR A 39 -19.24 -9.98 -10.07
N ALA A 40 -20.07 -10.81 -10.70
CA ALA A 40 -19.64 -12.12 -11.18
C ALA A 40 -18.67 -11.98 -12.38
N ALA A 41 -18.94 -11.02 -13.28
CA ALA A 41 -18.05 -10.68 -14.39
C ALA A 41 -16.68 -10.18 -13.89
N VAL A 42 -16.67 -9.31 -12.86
CA VAL A 42 -15.42 -8.84 -12.24
C VAL A 42 -14.65 -9.99 -11.60
N VAL A 43 -15.33 -10.87 -10.85
CA VAL A 43 -14.69 -12.04 -10.23
C VAL A 43 -14.09 -12.97 -11.28
N SER A 44 -14.82 -13.21 -12.38
CA SER A 44 -14.33 -13.97 -13.52
C SER A 44 -13.07 -13.36 -14.11
N ALA A 45 -13.07 -12.04 -14.38
CA ALA A 45 -11.91 -11.32 -14.89
C ALA A 45 -10.71 -11.41 -13.93
N VAL A 46 -10.91 -11.12 -12.64
CA VAL A 46 -9.84 -11.17 -11.61
C VAL A 46 -9.29 -12.58 -11.45
N ALA A 47 -10.12 -13.62 -11.54
CA ALA A 47 -9.70 -15.01 -11.44
C ALA A 47 -8.77 -15.47 -12.58
N THR A 48 -8.74 -14.75 -13.71
CA THR A 48 -7.77 -14.98 -14.79
C THR A 48 -6.38 -14.41 -14.51
N TRP A 49 -6.26 -13.51 -13.52
CA TRP A 49 -5.05 -12.75 -13.20
C TRP A 49 -4.52 -11.88 -14.35
N ARG A 50 -5.39 -11.55 -15.30
CA ARG A 50 -5.08 -10.73 -16.47
C ARG A 50 -5.91 -9.45 -16.45
N GLY A 51 -5.26 -8.34 -16.77
CA GLY A 51 -5.91 -7.04 -16.97
C GLY A 51 -6.20 -6.75 -18.43
N LYS A 52 -6.36 -5.47 -18.74
CA LYS A 52 -6.56 -4.96 -20.11
C LYS A 52 -5.48 -5.51 -21.07
N GLY A 53 -5.93 -6.02 -22.22
CA GLY A 53 -5.05 -6.60 -23.24
C GLY A 53 -4.44 -7.95 -22.86
N GLY A 54 -4.99 -8.65 -21.87
CA GLY A 54 -4.57 -10.01 -21.48
C GLY A 54 -3.23 -10.05 -20.71
N LYS A 55 -2.65 -8.90 -20.36
CA LYS A 55 -1.39 -8.84 -19.61
C LYS A 55 -1.61 -9.31 -18.17
N VAL A 56 -0.66 -10.06 -17.63
CA VAL A 56 -0.70 -10.49 -16.22
C VAL A 56 -0.56 -9.25 -15.31
N LEU A 57 -1.42 -9.18 -14.30
CA LEU A 57 -1.45 -8.08 -13.33
C LEU A 57 -0.10 -7.92 -12.62
N GLY A 58 0.36 -6.68 -12.45
CA GLY A 58 1.75 -6.33 -12.11
C GLY A 58 2.30 -7.08 -10.89
N ARG A 59 1.63 -6.95 -9.74
CA ARG A 59 2.06 -7.60 -8.48
C ARG A 59 1.93 -9.12 -8.51
N GLN A 60 1.14 -9.67 -9.43
CA GLN A 60 0.88 -11.11 -9.56
C GLN A 60 1.75 -11.79 -10.62
N ARG A 61 2.65 -11.07 -11.31
CA ARG A 61 3.53 -11.66 -12.34
C ARG A 61 4.36 -12.83 -11.81
N ARG A 62 4.97 -12.66 -10.64
CA ARG A 62 5.84 -13.67 -9.99
C ARG A 62 5.08 -14.80 -9.28
N MET A 63 3.75 -14.72 -9.18
CA MET A 63 2.97 -15.77 -8.53
C MET A 63 2.93 -17.02 -9.43
N PRO A 64 3.26 -18.22 -8.89
CA PRO A 64 3.29 -19.44 -9.66
C PRO A 64 1.94 -19.75 -10.31
N ARG A 65 1.96 -20.38 -11.48
CA ARG A 65 0.75 -20.74 -12.23
C ARG A 65 -0.22 -21.60 -11.41
N VAL A 66 0.29 -22.60 -10.68
CA VAL A 66 -0.52 -23.47 -9.83
C VAL A 66 -1.26 -22.69 -8.74
N VAL A 67 -0.62 -21.68 -8.15
CA VAL A 67 -1.22 -20.81 -7.13
C VAL A 67 -2.31 -19.94 -7.75
N LYS A 68 -2.07 -19.36 -8.93
CA LYS A 68 -3.05 -18.59 -9.70
C LYS A 68 -4.30 -19.43 -10.01
N GLU A 69 -4.12 -20.64 -10.51
CA GLU A 69 -5.23 -21.52 -10.86
C GLU A 69 -6.03 -21.94 -9.63
N ALA A 70 -5.38 -22.29 -8.52
CA ALA A 70 -6.04 -22.65 -7.27
C ALA A 70 -6.85 -21.47 -6.70
N ALA A 71 -6.24 -20.29 -6.62
CA ALA A 71 -6.90 -19.08 -6.12
C ALA A 71 -8.02 -18.61 -7.06
N GLY A 72 -7.84 -18.69 -8.38
CA GLY A 72 -8.88 -18.35 -9.35
C GLY A 72 -10.11 -19.26 -9.23
N LYS A 73 -9.91 -20.58 -9.10
CA LYS A 73 -11.00 -21.53 -8.84
C LYS A 73 -11.74 -21.23 -7.53
N ALA A 74 -11.01 -20.86 -6.48
CA ALA A 74 -11.61 -20.51 -5.20
C ALA A 74 -12.42 -19.20 -5.26
N LEU A 75 -11.95 -18.18 -6.00
CA LEU A 75 -12.71 -16.94 -6.24
C LEU A 75 -14.03 -17.20 -6.97
N LEU A 76 -14.00 -18.03 -8.02
CA LEU A 76 -15.19 -18.35 -8.82
C LEU A 76 -16.29 -19.07 -8.02
N ARG A 77 -15.93 -19.73 -6.91
CA ARG A 77 -16.88 -20.39 -6.01
C ARG A 77 -17.41 -19.47 -4.91
N ALA A 78 -16.83 -18.29 -4.75
CA ALA A 78 -17.19 -17.35 -3.69
C ALA A 78 -18.28 -16.38 -4.13
N HIS A 79 -19.06 -15.88 -3.16
CA HIS A 79 -20.13 -14.93 -3.40
C HIS A 79 -19.88 -13.63 -2.63
N PHE A 80 -19.64 -12.53 -3.36
CA PHE A 80 -19.28 -11.24 -2.77
C PHE A 80 -20.44 -10.25 -2.64
N ALA A 81 -21.61 -10.54 -3.24
CA ALA A 81 -22.74 -9.61 -3.37
C ALA A 81 -23.27 -9.04 -2.03
N ARG A 82 -22.99 -9.71 -0.91
CA ARG A 82 -23.41 -9.29 0.43
C ARG A 82 -22.48 -8.27 1.10
N ALA A 83 -21.26 -8.09 0.62
CA ALA A 83 -20.38 -7.07 1.17
C ALA A 83 -20.99 -5.68 0.96
N ARG A 84 -20.99 -4.85 2.01
CA ARG A 84 -21.48 -3.45 1.99
C ARG A 84 -20.40 -2.43 2.33
N THR A 85 -19.23 -2.90 2.76
CA THR A 85 -18.05 -2.09 3.03
C THR A 85 -16.83 -2.77 2.45
N PHE A 86 -15.76 -2.01 2.23
CA PHE A 86 -14.50 -2.57 1.76
C PHE A 86 -13.92 -3.60 2.74
N GLU A 87 -14.00 -3.36 4.06
CA GLU A 87 -13.54 -4.33 5.07
C GLU A 87 -14.33 -5.65 5.01
N ALA A 88 -15.65 -5.59 4.78
CA ALA A 88 -16.46 -6.79 4.62
C ALA A 88 -16.06 -7.56 3.36
N LEU A 89 -15.82 -6.86 2.25
CA LEU A 89 -15.34 -7.45 1.01
C LEU A 89 -13.96 -8.09 1.19
N LEU A 90 -13.03 -7.38 1.81
CA LEU A 90 -11.68 -7.87 2.08
C LEU A 90 -11.70 -9.15 2.93
N ARG A 91 -12.56 -9.21 3.95
CA ARG A 91 -12.74 -10.44 4.75
C ARG A 91 -13.25 -11.61 3.91
N GLN A 92 -14.23 -11.38 3.04
CA GLN A 92 -14.76 -12.43 2.16
C GLN A 92 -13.70 -12.92 1.16
N VAL A 93 -12.92 -12.01 0.56
CA VAL A 93 -11.81 -12.39 -0.32
C VAL A 93 -10.76 -13.18 0.46
N ARG A 94 -10.40 -12.75 1.68
CA ARG A 94 -9.47 -13.48 2.55
C ARG A 94 -9.99 -14.89 2.87
N GLN A 95 -11.27 -15.05 3.15
CA GLN A 95 -11.87 -16.37 3.38
C GLN A 95 -11.84 -17.24 2.12
N ALA A 96 -12.02 -16.65 0.94
CA ALA A 96 -12.02 -17.38 -0.32
C ALA A 96 -10.61 -17.88 -0.71
N ILE A 97 -9.58 -17.04 -0.63
CA ILE A 97 -8.24 -17.36 -1.18
C ILE A 97 -7.09 -17.32 -0.18
N GLY A 98 -7.32 -16.87 1.05
CA GLY A 98 -6.23 -16.67 2.03
C GLY A 98 -5.58 -17.97 2.52
N SER A 99 -6.24 -19.11 2.37
CA SER A 99 -5.69 -20.44 2.68
C SER A 99 -4.90 -21.06 1.53
N VAL A 100 -4.93 -20.48 0.33
CA VAL A 100 -4.17 -20.98 -0.82
C VAL A 100 -2.70 -20.68 -0.60
N CYS A 101 -1.88 -21.73 -0.43
CA CYS A 101 -0.44 -21.58 -0.23
C CYS A 101 0.18 -20.79 -1.38
N GLY A 102 0.94 -19.73 -1.06
CA GLY A 102 1.51 -18.79 -2.02
C GLY A 102 0.67 -17.54 -2.29
N VAL A 103 -0.56 -17.44 -1.75
CA VAL A 103 -1.34 -16.20 -1.75
C VAL A 103 -0.98 -15.35 -0.53
N GLY A 104 -0.31 -14.22 -0.78
CA GLY A 104 0.03 -13.24 0.26
C GLY A 104 -1.08 -12.21 0.53
N GLU A 105 -0.97 -11.49 1.65
CA GLU A 105 -1.95 -10.45 2.04
C GLU A 105 -2.15 -9.35 0.99
N VAL A 106 -1.09 -9.00 0.26
CA VAL A 106 -1.15 -8.01 -0.84
C VAL A 106 -2.03 -8.51 -1.97
N THR A 107 -1.98 -9.80 -2.29
CA THR A 107 -2.85 -10.38 -3.33
C THR A 107 -4.32 -10.34 -2.90
N VAL A 108 -4.60 -10.68 -1.64
CA VAL A 108 -5.95 -10.61 -1.07
C VAL A 108 -6.49 -9.18 -1.15
N TYR A 109 -5.67 -8.19 -0.79
CA TYR A 109 -6.04 -6.77 -0.86
C TYR A 109 -6.25 -6.29 -2.30
N ASP A 110 -5.36 -6.63 -3.24
CA ASP A 110 -5.50 -6.26 -4.65
C ASP A 110 -6.77 -6.85 -5.28
N VAL A 111 -7.11 -8.10 -4.96
CA VAL A 111 -8.35 -8.73 -5.41
C VAL A 111 -9.57 -8.00 -4.83
N ALA A 112 -9.53 -7.65 -3.54
CA ALA A 112 -10.60 -6.88 -2.91
C ALA A 112 -10.76 -5.50 -3.54
N LEU A 113 -9.67 -4.81 -3.90
CA LEU A 113 -9.73 -3.52 -4.61
C LEU A 113 -10.40 -3.65 -5.98
N ARG A 114 -10.02 -4.66 -6.76
CA ARG A 114 -10.60 -4.88 -8.11
C ARG A 114 -12.07 -5.26 -8.07
N ILE A 115 -12.50 -6.02 -7.07
CA ILE A 115 -13.94 -6.29 -6.88
C ILE A 115 -14.64 -5.05 -6.32
N GLY A 116 -13.97 -4.30 -5.45
CA GLY A 116 -14.50 -3.13 -4.77
C GLY A 116 -14.76 -1.95 -5.71
N ILE A 117 -13.87 -1.71 -6.69
CA ILE A 117 -13.99 -0.59 -7.63
C ILE A 117 -15.29 -0.62 -8.44
N GLN A 118 -15.74 -1.81 -8.87
CA GLN A 118 -16.99 -1.96 -9.61
C GLN A 118 -18.21 -1.66 -8.73
N ARG A 119 -18.06 -1.77 -7.41
CA ARG A 119 -19.15 -1.66 -6.44
C ARG A 119 -19.08 -0.38 -5.61
N ASP A 120 -18.15 0.50 -5.94
CA ASP A 120 -17.81 1.69 -5.16
C ASP A 120 -17.52 1.37 -3.67
N LEU A 121 -16.94 0.19 -3.42
CA LEU A 121 -16.47 -0.22 -2.10
C LEU A 121 -14.95 -0.03 -2.06
N LEU A 122 -14.51 1.12 -1.57
CA LEU A 122 -13.10 1.50 -1.51
C LEU A 122 -12.61 1.63 -0.06
N PRO A 123 -11.31 1.43 0.21
CA PRO A 123 -10.75 1.58 1.55
C PRO A 123 -10.78 3.06 1.99
N GLU A 124 -11.21 3.29 3.23
CA GLU A 124 -11.15 4.61 3.89
C GLU A 124 -9.80 4.83 4.62
N ARG A 125 -9.02 3.75 4.80
CA ARG A 125 -7.75 3.74 5.52
C ARG A 125 -6.65 3.13 4.65
N VAL A 126 -5.40 3.49 4.93
CA VAL A 126 -4.26 2.95 4.18
C VAL A 126 -3.85 1.61 4.76
N ARG A 127 -3.82 0.57 3.93
CA ARG A 127 -3.32 -0.76 4.30
C ARG A 127 -1.79 -0.74 4.37
N LEU A 128 -1.25 -1.15 5.50
CA LEU A 128 0.19 -1.32 5.69
C LEU A 128 0.56 -2.80 5.65
N HIS A 129 0.93 -3.30 4.48
CA HIS A 129 1.68 -4.57 4.38
C HIS A 129 3.17 -4.35 4.73
N ALA A 130 4.01 -5.38 4.66
CA ALA A 130 5.41 -5.31 5.11
C ALA A 130 6.17 -4.08 4.54
N THR A 131 6.28 -3.98 3.22
CA THR A 131 6.96 -2.86 2.54
C THR A 131 6.33 -1.51 2.82
N ALA A 132 4.99 -1.39 2.71
CA ALA A 132 4.31 -0.12 2.98
C ALA A 132 4.49 0.33 4.45
N ARG A 133 4.59 -0.60 5.39
CA ARG A 133 4.87 -0.31 6.80
C ARG A 133 6.27 0.23 6.98
N GLU A 134 7.27 -0.39 6.35
CA GLU A 134 8.66 0.09 6.38
C GLU A 134 8.72 1.54 5.86
N SER A 135 8.10 1.82 4.70
CA SER A 135 8.00 3.16 4.13
C SER A 135 7.26 4.16 5.01
N ALA A 136 6.20 3.73 5.71
CA ALA A 136 5.49 4.58 6.65
C ALA A 136 6.37 4.96 7.87
N VAL A 137 7.21 4.04 8.36
CA VAL A 137 8.21 4.37 9.41
C VAL A 137 9.20 5.41 8.92
N LEU A 138 9.64 5.33 7.66
CA LEU A 138 10.57 6.31 7.08
C LEU A 138 9.96 7.71 6.97
N LEU A 139 8.63 7.80 6.86
CA LEU A 139 7.88 9.05 6.95
C LEU A 139 7.65 9.54 8.39
N GLY A 140 8.24 8.89 9.38
CA GLY A 140 8.09 9.26 10.79
C GLY A 140 6.75 8.86 11.41
N LEU A 141 5.99 7.95 10.78
CA LEU A 141 4.68 7.53 11.26
C LEU A 141 4.79 6.44 12.32
N GLU A 142 3.96 6.56 13.36
CA GLU A 142 3.85 5.55 14.41
C GLU A 142 2.95 4.38 13.97
N VAL A 143 3.58 3.30 13.47
CA VAL A 143 2.88 2.17 12.84
C VAL A 143 2.92 0.86 13.64
N SER A 144 3.20 0.91 14.95
CA SER A 144 3.46 -0.25 15.81
C SER A 144 2.43 -1.40 15.65
N ARG A 145 2.83 -2.47 14.95
CA ARG A 145 2.01 -3.66 14.57
C ARG A 145 0.69 -3.36 13.85
N ARG A 146 0.43 -2.10 13.49
CA ARG A 146 -0.83 -1.71 12.84
C ARG A 146 -0.85 -2.22 11.41
N SER A 147 -1.99 -2.78 11.05
CA SER A 147 -2.30 -3.21 9.69
C SER A 147 -2.91 -2.10 8.84
N TRP A 148 -3.41 -1.06 9.51
CA TRP A 148 -4.12 0.07 8.93
C TRP A 148 -3.73 1.35 9.64
N ILE A 149 -3.67 2.45 8.90
CA ILE A 149 -3.44 3.78 9.44
C ILE A 149 -4.45 4.76 8.83
N SER A 150 -4.85 5.75 9.61
CA SER A 150 -5.72 6.82 9.13
C SER A 150 -5.03 7.58 7.99
N PHE A 151 -5.81 7.92 6.98
CA PHE A 151 -5.40 8.79 5.89
C PHE A 151 -4.84 10.14 6.40
N GLU A 152 -5.43 10.68 7.47
CA GLU A 152 -5.02 11.97 8.05
C GLU A 152 -3.63 11.93 8.69
N SER A 153 -3.12 10.74 9.02
CA SER A 153 -1.79 10.60 9.61
C SER A 153 -0.67 10.85 8.60
N PHE A 154 -0.94 10.79 7.29
CA PHE A 154 0.11 10.98 6.28
C PHE A 154 0.52 12.45 6.11
N PRO A 155 1.74 12.74 5.64
CA PRO A 155 2.15 14.08 5.26
C PRO A 155 1.23 14.70 4.19
N ARG A 156 1.04 16.02 4.23
CA ARG A 156 0.15 16.77 3.32
C ARG A 156 0.31 16.42 1.84
N PRO A 157 1.52 16.24 1.26
CA PRO A 157 1.66 15.86 -0.15
C PRO A 157 0.91 14.56 -0.49
N LEU A 158 0.97 13.55 0.39
CA LEU A 158 0.37 12.24 0.16
C LEU A 158 -1.15 12.23 0.34
N ARG A 159 -1.71 13.21 1.07
CA ARG A 159 -3.16 13.35 1.24
C ARG A 159 -3.91 13.71 -0.05
N ARG A 160 -3.20 13.97 -1.13
CA ARG A 160 -3.79 14.13 -2.47
C ARG A 160 -4.17 12.79 -3.11
N LEU A 161 -3.59 11.70 -2.63
CA LEU A 161 -3.85 10.36 -3.14
C LEU A 161 -4.95 9.69 -2.31
N ALA A 162 -5.80 8.89 -2.96
CA ALA A 162 -6.73 8.02 -2.26
C ALA A 162 -5.98 6.98 -1.39
N PRO A 163 -6.61 6.35 -0.39
CA PRO A 163 -5.91 5.44 0.52
C PRO A 163 -5.20 4.25 -0.15
N TRP A 164 -5.78 3.73 -1.24
CA TRP A 164 -5.13 2.70 -2.08
C TRP A 164 -3.96 3.26 -2.91
N GLY A 165 -4.01 4.53 -3.30
CA GLY A 165 -2.93 5.22 -4.00
C GLY A 165 -1.74 5.44 -3.07
N ILE A 166 -1.99 5.82 -1.81
CA ILE A 166 -0.95 5.93 -0.78
C ILE A 166 -0.27 4.58 -0.54
N GLU A 167 -1.04 3.48 -0.40
CA GLU A 167 -0.47 2.13 -0.25
C GLU A 167 0.49 1.78 -1.40
N ARG A 168 0.08 2.08 -2.63
CA ARG A 168 0.89 1.83 -3.81
C ARG A 168 2.13 2.72 -3.85
N PHE A 169 1.98 4.01 -3.56
CA PHE A 169 3.07 4.98 -3.48
C PHE A 169 4.16 4.51 -2.51
N LEU A 170 3.77 4.13 -1.28
CA LEU A 170 4.70 3.68 -0.25
C LEU A 170 5.52 2.47 -0.68
N SER A 171 4.92 1.58 -1.48
CA SER A 171 5.61 0.39 -1.98
C SER A 171 6.51 0.68 -3.18
N THR A 172 6.13 1.64 -4.03
CA THR A 172 6.91 2.04 -5.21
C THR A 172 8.14 2.86 -4.82
N TYR A 173 7.97 3.91 -4.00
CA TYR A 173 9.03 4.86 -3.66
C TYR A 173 9.81 4.49 -2.40
N ARG A 174 9.92 3.19 -2.09
CA ARG A 174 10.57 2.74 -0.86
C ARG A 174 12.01 3.23 -0.78
N GLU A 175 12.77 3.02 -1.85
CA GLU A 175 14.21 3.33 -1.88
C GLU A 175 14.45 4.84 -1.76
N GLU A 176 13.60 5.63 -2.42
CA GLU A 176 13.60 7.09 -2.36
C GLU A 176 13.28 7.59 -0.95
N LEU A 177 12.32 6.98 -0.26
CA LEU A 177 11.99 7.30 1.13
C LEU A 177 13.12 6.94 2.10
N GLU A 178 13.87 5.85 1.83
CA GLU A 178 15.06 5.49 2.61
C GLU A 178 16.13 6.59 2.51
N GLN A 179 16.36 7.12 1.31
CA GLN A 179 17.30 8.23 1.07
C GLN A 179 16.82 9.56 1.66
N LEU A 180 15.51 9.82 1.64
CA LEU A 180 14.94 11.06 2.19
C LEU A 180 15.10 11.14 3.72
N SER A 181 14.91 10.00 4.40
CA SER A 181 14.95 9.91 5.85
C SER A 181 16.37 9.84 6.42
N GLU A 182 17.39 9.51 5.63
CA GLU A 182 18.76 9.29 6.11
C GLU A 182 19.44 10.54 6.72
N PRO A 183 19.39 11.74 6.10
CA PRO A 183 19.95 12.96 6.71
C PRO A 183 19.28 13.30 8.04
N GLN A 184 17.97 13.09 8.14
CA GLN A 184 17.20 13.39 9.35
C GLN A 184 17.43 12.36 10.46
N ARG A 185 17.66 11.09 10.11
CA ARG A 185 18.10 10.04 11.06
C ARG A 185 19.48 10.38 11.64
N ARG A 186 20.44 10.80 10.80
CA ARG A 186 21.77 11.25 11.24
C ARG A 186 21.70 12.47 12.16
N ALA A 187 20.89 13.46 11.82
CA ALA A 187 20.68 14.65 12.66
C ALA A 187 20.03 14.30 14.01
N SER A 188 19.02 13.42 14.01
CA SER A 188 18.33 12.98 15.24
C SER A 188 19.25 12.18 16.16
N PHE A 189 20.15 11.35 15.61
CA PHE A 189 21.19 10.66 16.38
C PHE A 189 22.24 11.62 16.97
N SER A 190 22.66 12.64 16.21
CA SER A 190 23.60 13.66 16.70
C SER A 190 23.03 14.46 17.87
N VAL A 191 21.76 14.87 17.78
CA VAL A 191 21.06 15.61 18.85
C VAL A 191 20.83 14.72 20.08
N ALA A 192 20.50 13.43 19.90
CA ALA A 192 20.34 12.50 21.02
C ALA A 192 21.64 12.22 21.79
N LEU A 193 22.80 12.34 21.13
CA LEU A 193 24.12 12.18 21.75
C LEU A 193 24.68 13.49 22.34
N ALA A 194 24.13 14.65 21.98
CA ALA A 194 24.62 15.95 22.45
C ALA A 194 24.68 16.09 24.00
N PRO A 195 23.69 15.60 24.78
CA PRO A 195 23.78 15.61 26.25
C PRO A 195 24.91 14.72 26.79
N TYR A 196 25.21 13.61 26.11
CA TYR A 196 26.26 12.67 26.51
C TYR A 196 27.68 13.16 26.16
N LEU A 197 27.81 13.95 25.09
CA LEU A 197 29.08 14.54 24.68
C LEU A 197 29.46 15.76 25.54
N LEU A 198 28.48 16.59 25.93
CA LEU A 198 28.69 17.72 26.85
C LEU A 198 29.02 17.29 28.29
N ALA A 199 28.52 16.13 28.73
CA ALA A 199 28.88 15.55 30.03
C ALA A 199 30.35 15.04 30.07
N ARG A 200 30.94 14.68 28.92
CA ARG A 200 32.33 14.19 28.85
C ARG A 200 33.39 15.29 28.78
N THR A 201 33.03 16.51 28.38
CA THR A 201 33.95 17.66 28.38
C THR A 201 34.06 18.33 29.75
N SER A 202 33.05 18.20 30.62
CA SER A 202 33.08 18.74 31.99
C SER A 202 33.85 17.87 33.00
N LEU A 203 34.21 16.64 32.65
CA LEU A 203 34.94 15.69 33.51
C LEU A 203 36.47 15.65 33.27
N LYS A 204 36.99 16.53 32.40
CA LYS A 204 38.44 16.67 32.14
C LYS A 204 39.04 18.00 32.59
N ALA A 205 38.30 18.78 33.39
CA ALA A 205 38.72 20.09 33.88
C ALA A 205 38.83 20.16 35.43
N ALA A 206 38.97 19.01 36.10
CA ALA A 206 39.21 18.92 37.54
C ALA A 206 40.47 18.08 37.81
#